data_AF-A0A1V6KHY7-F1
#
_entry.id   AF-A0A1V6KHY7-F1
#
_cell.length_a   1.000
_cell.length_b   1.000
_cell.length_c   1.000
_cell.angle_alpha   90.00
_cell.angle_beta   90.00
_cell.angle_gamma   90.00
#
_symmetry.space_group_name_H-M   'P 1'
#
loop_
_entity.id
_entity.type
_entity.pdbx_description
1 polymer ?
#
loop_
_entity_poly.entity_id
_entity_poly.type
_entity_poly.pdbx_seq_one_letter_code
_entity_poly.pdbx_strand_id
1 'polypeptide(L)'
;MTARMRTLVLIASGALVLALGVYTLNSCIPFSLAYVKRAKAQHLRDDVKEWQMLSSPESFGRTNQTDTSYLWRTNLVAADVSISTVMRLDSSLFRNRGYLVATSNREVIWVGRDGRAEAMSPK
;
A
#
# COMPACT_ATOMS: atom_id res chain seq x y z
N MET A 1 -40.63 -23.84 -22.56
CA MET A 1 -40.21 -22.62 -21.83
C MET A 1 -39.69 -22.89 -20.41
N THR A 2 -40.23 -23.88 -19.70
CA THR A 2 -39.90 -24.23 -18.30
C THR A 2 -38.46 -24.72 -18.04
N ALA A 3 -37.82 -25.41 -19.00
CA ALA A 3 -36.46 -25.91 -18.81
C ALA A 3 -35.41 -24.80 -18.76
N ARG A 4 -35.50 -23.79 -19.66
CA ARG A 4 -34.58 -22.65 -19.70
C ARG A 4 -34.67 -21.77 -18.44
N MET A 5 -35.88 -21.56 -17.91
CA MET A 5 -36.06 -20.84 -16.64
C MET A 5 -35.38 -21.57 -15.47
N ARG A 6 -35.48 -22.90 -15.39
CA ARG A 6 -34.79 -23.68 -14.34
C ARG A 6 -33.27 -23.58 -14.43
N THR A 7 -32.70 -23.62 -15.64
CA THR A 7 -31.26 -23.48 -15.85
C THR A 7 -30.76 -22.09 -15.43
N LEU A 8 -31.51 -21.03 -15.77
CA LEU A 8 -31.16 -19.66 -15.37
C LEU A 8 -31.22 -19.44 -13.86
N VAL A 9 -32.24 -20.02 -13.19
CA VAL A 9 -32.35 -19.95 -11.72
C VAL A 9 -31.19 -20.67 -11.04
N LEU A 10 -30.78 -21.84 -11.56
CA LEU A 10 -29.63 -22.57 -11.01
C LEU A 10 -28.33 -21.79 -11.17
N ILE A 11 -28.09 -21.18 -12.34
CA ILE A 11 -26.89 -20.36 -12.58
C ILE A 11 -26.90 -19.12 -11.66
N ALA A 12 -28.03 -18.43 -11.55
CA ALA A 12 -28.16 -17.27 -10.68
C ALA A 12 -27.93 -17.62 -9.20
N SER A 13 -28.48 -18.75 -8.75
CA SER A 13 -28.28 -19.24 -7.38
C SER A 13 -26.82 -19.65 -7.11
N GLY A 14 -26.16 -20.30 -8.06
CA GLY A 14 -24.73 -20.62 -7.97
C GLY A 14 -23.85 -19.37 -7.90
N ALA A 15 -24.13 -18.37 -8.74
CA ALA A 15 -23.42 -17.09 -8.70
C ALA A 15 -23.61 -16.35 -7.37
N LEU A 16 -24.81 -16.38 -6.80
CA LEU A 16 -25.12 -15.79 -5.50
C LEU A 16 -24.33 -16.47 -4.37
N VAL A 17 -24.28 -17.80 -4.36
CA VAL A 17 -23.52 -18.57 -3.35
C VAL A 17 -22.03 -18.28 -3.46
N LEU A 18 -21.48 -18.19 -4.68
CA LEU A 18 -20.09 -17.81 -4.88
C LEU A 18 -19.81 -16.38 -4.41
N ALA A 19 -20.69 -15.42 -4.71
CA ALA A 19 -20.55 -14.04 -4.27
C ALA A 19 -20.60 -13.92 -2.73
N LEU A 20 -21.52 -14.63 -2.07
CA LEU A 20 -21.60 -14.69 -0.61
C LEU A 20 -20.38 -15.40 -0.01
N GLY A 21 -19.88 -16.45 -0.65
CA GLY A 21 -18.65 -17.15 -0.26
C GLY A 21 -17.44 -16.23 -0.29
N VAL A 22 -17.25 -15.46 -1.37
CA VAL A 22 -16.17 -14.47 -1.48
C VAL A 22 -16.33 -13.37 -0.43
N TYR A 23 -17.55 -12.86 -0.22
CA TYR A 23 -17.82 -11.82 0.76
C TYR A 23 -17.52 -12.26 2.20
N THR A 24 -17.97 -13.47 2.57
CA THR A 24 -17.73 -14.05 3.90
C THR A 24 -16.25 -14.38 4.11
N LEU A 25 -15.57 -14.96 3.12
CA LEU A 25 -14.13 -15.17 3.16
C LEU A 25 -13.37 -13.86 3.36
N ASN A 26 -13.71 -12.80 2.62
CA ASN A 26 -13.06 -11.50 2.75
C ASN A 26 -13.31 -10.86 4.13
N SER A 27 -14.50 -11.06 4.70
CA SER A 27 -14.86 -10.57 6.04
C SER A 27 -14.14 -11.32 7.17
N CYS A 28 -13.71 -12.57 6.91
CA CYS A 28 -12.97 -13.39 7.86
C CYS A 28 -11.44 -13.19 7.80
N ILE A 29 -10.91 -12.41 6.86
CA ILE A 29 -9.46 -12.12 6.82
C ILE A 29 -9.17 -11.06 7.89
N PRO A 30 -8.45 -11.41 8.97
CA PRO A 30 -8.13 -10.43 10.00
C PRO A 30 -7.19 -9.37 9.42
N PHE A 31 -7.43 -8.11 9.79
CA PHE A 31 -6.51 -7.03 9.47
C PHE A 31 -5.09 -7.38 9.94
N SER A 32 -4.18 -7.58 9.00
CA SER A 32 -2.77 -7.87 9.28
C SER A 32 -1.93 -6.65 8.99
N LEU A 33 -1.46 -5.98 10.04
CA LEU A 33 -0.56 -4.83 9.91
C LEU A 33 0.71 -5.20 9.13
N ALA A 34 1.25 -6.41 9.34
CA ALA A 34 2.43 -6.88 8.63
C ALA A 34 2.18 -6.98 7.11
N TYR A 35 1.00 -7.47 6.70
CA TYR A 35 0.61 -7.50 5.29
C TYR A 35 0.46 -6.09 4.72
N VAL A 36 -0.27 -5.21 5.42
CA VAL A 36 -0.49 -3.83 4.98
C VAL A 36 0.82 -3.06 4.85
N LYS A 37 1.73 -3.19 5.84
CA LYS A 37 3.07 -2.58 5.77
C LYS A 37 3.79 -3.02 4.49
N ARG A 38 3.81 -4.32 4.18
CA ARG A 38 4.48 -4.84 2.97
C ARG A 38 3.83 -4.36 1.68
N ALA A 39 2.51 -4.44 1.57
CA ALA A 39 1.77 -4.02 0.38
C ALA A 39 1.98 -2.53 0.09
N LYS A 40 1.82 -1.68 1.12
CA LYS A 40 2.05 -0.24 0.99
C LYS A 40 3.51 0.11 0.77
N ALA A 41 4.45 -0.64 1.35
CA ALA A 41 5.88 -0.46 1.06
C ALA A 41 6.18 -0.73 -0.41
N GLN A 42 5.57 -1.76 -1.01
CA GLN A 42 5.74 -2.02 -2.44
C GLN A 42 5.18 -0.89 -3.30
N HIS A 43 3.97 -0.42 -3.03
CA HIS A 43 3.40 0.73 -3.73
C HIS A 43 4.29 1.98 -3.62
N LEU A 44 4.86 2.23 -2.44
CA LEU A 44 5.74 3.36 -2.23
C LEU A 44 7.06 3.25 -3.04
N ARG A 45 7.58 2.02 -3.24
CA ARG A 45 8.72 1.81 -4.15
C ARG A 45 8.37 2.11 -5.60
N ASP A 46 7.17 1.71 -6.02
CA ASP A 46 6.68 1.97 -7.37
C ASP A 46 6.47 3.47 -7.59
N ASP A 47 5.94 4.20 -6.60
CA ASP A 47 5.83 5.66 -6.62
C ASP A 47 7.21 6.34 -6.73
N VAL A 48 8.23 5.86 -5.99
CA VAL A 48 9.60 6.38 -6.12
C VAL A 48 10.18 6.09 -7.52
N LYS A 49 9.89 4.91 -8.09
CA LYS A 49 10.31 4.58 -9.46
C LYS A 49 9.64 5.48 -10.49
N GLU A 50 8.34 5.72 -10.37
CA GLU A 50 7.59 6.64 -11.23
C GLU A 50 8.17 8.06 -11.10
N TRP A 51 8.43 8.52 -9.89
CA TRP A 51 9.08 9.81 -9.62
C TRP A 51 10.46 9.94 -10.30
N GLN A 52 11.28 8.89 -10.25
CA GLN A 52 12.58 8.86 -10.96
C GLN A 52 12.40 8.94 -12.47
N MET A 53 11.39 8.27 -13.04
CA MET A 53 11.09 8.30 -14.47
C MET A 53 10.60 9.67 -14.95
N LEU A 54 9.92 10.42 -14.09
CA LEU A 54 9.45 11.79 -14.35
C LEU A 54 10.52 12.87 -14.16
N SER A 55 11.80 12.48 -14.11
CA SER A 55 12.95 13.39 -13.95
C SER A 55 12.95 14.18 -12.64
N SER A 56 12.44 13.58 -11.56
CA SER A 56 12.50 14.16 -10.21
C SER A 56 11.85 15.55 -10.12
N PRO A 57 10.51 15.67 -10.25
CA PRO A 57 9.83 16.95 -10.04
C PRO A 57 10.13 17.56 -8.66
N GLU A 58 9.93 18.87 -8.50
CA GLU A 58 9.93 19.54 -7.20
C GLU A 58 8.92 18.88 -6.24
N SER A 59 9.06 19.16 -4.94
CA SER A 59 8.24 18.59 -3.86
C SER A 59 6.78 18.38 -4.27
N PHE A 60 6.36 17.11 -4.29
CA PHE A 60 5.05 16.70 -4.77
C PHE A 60 4.26 16.02 -3.64
N GLY A 61 3.01 16.44 -3.47
CA GLY A 61 2.04 15.76 -2.61
C GLY A 61 1.03 15.03 -3.47
N ARG A 62 0.98 13.69 -3.38
CA ARG A 62 -0.06 12.87 -4.00
C ARG A 62 -1.08 12.49 -2.93
N THR A 63 -2.32 12.93 -3.10
CA THR A 63 -3.42 12.52 -2.23
C THR A 63 -4.34 11.61 -3.02
N ASN A 64 -4.59 10.40 -2.50
CA ASN A 64 -5.69 9.55 -2.91
C ASN A 64 -6.75 9.54 -1.78
N GLN A 65 -7.96 9.07 -2.05
CA GLN A 65 -9.08 9.09 -1.10
C GLN A 65 -8.76 8.50 0.29
N THR A 66 -7.76 7.60 0.38
CA THR A 66 -7.41 6.87 1.61
C THR A 66 -5.99 7.09 2.11
N ASP A 67 -5.10 7.64 1.27
CA ASP A 67 -3.67 7.73 1.50
C ASP A 67 -3.11 9.06 0.99
N THR A 68 -2.09 9.57 1.68
CA THR A 68 -1.34 10.73 1.22
C THR A 68 0.15 10.42 1.21
N SER A 69 0.78 10.53 0.05
CA SER A 69 2.23 10.47 -0.07
C SER A 69 2.79 11.86 -0.32
N TYR A 70 3.89 12.16 0.36
CA TYR A 70 4.56 13.44 0.31
C TYR A 70 6.03 13.22 -0.01
N LEU A 71 6.55 13.92 -1.03
CA LEU A 71 7.96 13.88 -1.41
C LEU A 71 8.71 15.10 -0.88
N TRP A 72 9.74 14.87 -0.08
CA TRP A 72 10.52 15.89 0.60
C TRP A 72 11.98 15.71 0.17
N ARG A 73 12.59 16.75 -0.39
CA ARG A 73 14.04 16.74 -0.62
C ARG A 73 14.71 17.13 0.69
N THR A 74 15.44 16.19 1.27
CA THR A 74 16.21 16.41 2.50
C THR A 74 17.45 15.56 2.42
N ASN A 75 18.57 16.06 2.94
CA ASN A 75 19.81 15.30 3.03
C ASN A 75 19.78 14.46 4.30
N LEU A 76 19.16 13.29 4.21
CA LEU A 76 19.12 12.31 5.28
C LEU A 76 20.35 11.41 5.16
N VAL A 77 21.24 11.45 6.16
CA VAL A 77 22.37 10.54 6.23
C VAL A 77 21.88 9.24 6.87
N ALA A 78 21.86 8.16 6.10
CA ALA A 78 21.51 6.83 6.58
C ALA A 78 22.64 5.87 6.20
N ALA A 79 23.22 5.19 7.20
CA ALA A 79 24.27 4.17 7.00
C ALA A 79 25.42 4.63 6.08
N ASP A 80 26.02 5.79 6.38
CA ASP A 80 27.12 6.43 5.63
C ASP A 80 26.81 6.87 4.19
N VAL A 81 25.55 6.76 3.75
CA VAL A 81 25.09 7.27 2.46
C VAL A 81 24.22 8.51 2.68
N SER A 82 24.57 9.61 2.01
CA SER A 82 23.73 10.81 1.95
C SER A 82 22.57 10.58 0.99
N ILE A 83 21.37 10.39 1.53
CA ILE A 83 20.14 10.25 0.76
C ILE A 83 19.51 11.63 0.63
N SER A 84 19.48 12.17 -0.59
CA SER A 84 19.03 13.54 -0.87
C SER A 84 17.51 13.73 -0.94
N THR A 85 16.73 12.64 -1.00
CA THR A 85 15.27 12.72 -1.15
C THR A 85 14.57 11.56 -0.49
N VAL A 86 13.45 11.89 0.18
CA VAL A 86 12.67 10.98 0.99
C VAL A 86 11.19 11.18 0.69
N MET A 87 10.45 10.08 0.50
CA MET A 87 9.01 10.09 0.30
C MET A 87 8.34 9.46 1.53
N ARG A 88 7.46 10.19 2.20
CA ARG A 88 6.66 9.68 3.31
C ARG A 88 5.28 9.30 2.83
N LEU A 89 4.81 8.11 3.22
CA LEU A 89 3.43 7.68 3.05
C LEU A 89 2.69 7.72 4.38
N ASP A 90 1.69 8.59 4.44
CA ASP A 90 0.71 8.66 5.51
C ASP A 90 -0.58 7.99 5.04
N SER A 91 -0.88 6.81 5.60
CA SER A 91 -2.08 6.05 5.26
C SER A 91 -3.03 6.05 6.44
N SER A 92 -4.33 6.17 6.16
CA SER A 92 -5.38 5.95 7.17
C SER A 92 -5.24 4.60 7.89
N LEU A 93 -4.70 3.58 7.20
CA LEU A 93 -4.43 2.24 7.75
C LEU A 93 -3.28 2.21 8.78
N PHE A 94 -2.43 3.24 8.78
CA PHE A 94 -1.32 3.40 9.72
C PHE A 94 -1.60 4.38 10.85
N ARG A 95 -2.78 5.00 10.87
CA ARG A 95 -3.15 6.01 11.86
C ARG A 95 -2.86 5.51 13.28
N ASN A 96 -2.10 6.32 14.03
CA ASN A 96 -1.62 6.03 15.39
C ASN A 96 -0.67 4.83 15.55
N ARG A 97 -0.16 4.25 14.47
CA ARG A 97 0.77 3.10 14.48
C ARG A 97 2.15 3.46 13.97
N GLY A 98 2.25 4.37 13.01
CA GLY A 98 3.52 4.78 12.39
C GLY A 98 3.31 5.32 10.98
N TYR A 99 4.38 5.32 10.19
CA TYR A 99 4.36 5.72 8.78
C TYR A 99 5.45 4.99 7.99
N LEU A 100 5.31 4.95 6.67
CA LEU A 100 6.35 4.43 5.78
C LEU A 100 7.16 5.58 5.19
N VAL A 101 8.45 5.35 5.07
CA VAL A 101 9.42 6.27 4.49
C VAL A 101 10.16 5.53 3.41
N ALA A 102 10.13 6.03 2.18
CA ALA A 102 10.96 5.55 1.10
C ALA A 102 12.06 6.55 0.77
N THR A 103 13.21 6.04 0.40
CA THR A 103 14.39 6.81 0.03
C THR A 103 14.57 6.81 -1.48
N SER A 104 15.41 7.71 -2.00
CA SER A 104 15.66 7.81 -3.45
C SER A 104 16.26 6.53 -4.07
N ASN A 105 16.92 5.67 -3.29
CA ASN A 105 17.40 4.35 -3.70
C ASN A 105 16.33 3.24 -3.63
N ARG A 106 15.05 3.59 -3.43
CA ARG A 106 13.90 2.66 -3.30
C ARG A 106 13.93 1.74 -2.08
N GLU A 107 14.78 2.04 -1.10
CA GLU A 107 14.64 1.41 0.21
C GLU A 107 13.40 1.96 0.90
N VAL A 108 12.72 1.12 1.67
CA VAL A 108 11.54 1.52 2.41
C VAL A 108 11.72 1.11 3.85
N ILE A 109 11.41 2.03 4.74
CA ILE A 109 11.55 1.89 6.17
C ILE A 109 10.19 2.17 6.80
N TRP A 110 9.76 1.27 7.68
CA TRP A 110 8.66 1.53 8.58
C TRP A 110 9.18 2.26 9.80
N VAL A 111 8.56 3.39 10.13
CA VAL A 111 8.82 4.11 11.37
C VAL A 111 7.60 3.96 12.27
N GLY A 112 7.74 3.18 13.34
CA GLY A 112 6.68 2.99 14.33
C GLY A 112 6.44 4.23 15.17
N ARG A 113 5.27 4.29 15.83
CA ARG A 113 4.94 5.34 16.81
C ARG A 113 5.94 5.40 17.98
N ASP A 114 6.55 4.28 18.30
CA ASP A 114 7.61 4.13 19.30
C ASP A 114 8.97 4.67 18.82
N GLY A 115 9.05 5.20 17.60
CA GLY A 115 10.28 5.71 16.99
C GLY A 115 11.20 4.61 16.46
N ARG A 116 10.80 3.33 16.56
CA ARG A 116 11.59 2.23 16.02
C ARG A 116 11.48 2.18 14.50
N ALA A 117 12.63 2.10 13.85
CA ALA A 117 12.72 1.93 12.41
C ALA A 117 12.93 0.45 12.05
N GLU A 118 12.13 -0.07 11.12
CA GLU A 118 12.23 -1.42 10.58
C GLU A 118 12.40 -1.34 9.06
N ALA A 119 13.49 -1.91 8.54
CA ALA A 119 13.71 -1.99 7.10
C ALA A 119 12.67 -2.94 6.47
N MET A 120 11.93 -2.43 5.50
CA MET A 120 11.03 -3.24 4.69
C MET A 120 11.85 -3.83 3.56
N SER A 121 12.33 -5.07 3.70
CA SER A 121 13.08 -5.74 2.64
C SER A 121 12.20 -5.93 1.39
N PRO A 122 12.75 -5.77 0.17
CA PRO A 122 12.11 -6.30 -1.02
C PRO A 122 12.09 -7.82 -0.90
N LYS A 123 10.90 -8.42 -1.01
CA LYS A 123 10.74 -9.87 -1.18
C LYS A 123 10.36 -10.14 -2.62
#